data_AF-A0A6N7CUJ0-F1
#
_entry.id   AF-A0A6N7CUJ0-F1
#
_cell.length_a   1.000
_cell.length_b   1.000
_cell.length_c   1.000
_cell.angle_alpha   90.00
_cell.angle_beta   90.00
_cell.angle_gamma   90.00
#
_symmetry.space_group_name_H-M   'P 1'
#
loop_
_entity.id
_entity.type
_entity.pdbx_description
1 polymer ?
#
loop_
_entity_poly.entity_id
_entity_poly.type
_entity_poly.pdbx_seq_one_letter_code
_entity_poly.pdbx_strand_id
1 'polypeptide(L)' 'MSLDHHVHTDDERDAFQLHESGLTWAQVAHEIGCTEGAAQSFAAAYQHRTDTAAAESQISLF' A
#
# COMPACT_ATOMS: atom_id res chain seq x y z
N MET A 1 1.39 19.54 19.33
CA MET A 1 0.51 18.44 18.87
C MET A 1 0.73 18.31 17.39
N SER A 2 1.55 17.35 16.98
CA SER A 2 1.94 17.16 15.59
C SER A 2 1.97 15.66 15.39
N LEU A 3 1.08 15.10 14.56
CA LEU A 3 1.18 13.75 13.98
C LEU A 3 0.06 13.56 12.93
N ASP A 4 -0.18 14.58 12.09
CA ASP A 4 -1.18 14.53 11.01
C ASP A 4 -0.49 14.14 9.70
N HIS A 5 0.29 13.04 9.68
CA HIS A 5 1.03 12.59 8.48
C HIS A 5 1.26 11.07 8.40
N HIS A 6 0.70 10.24 9.30
CA HIS A 6 0.93 8.79 9.30
C HIS A 6 -0.22 7.95 8.73
N VAL A 7 -1.41 8.53 8.52
CA VAL A 7 -2.62 7.82 8.02
C VAL A 7 -2.39 7.21 6.65
N HIS A 8 -1.79 7.96 5.71
CA HIS A 8 -1.68 7.49 4.33
C HIS A 8 -0.82 6.23 4.14
N THR A 9 0.26 6.09 4.92
CA THR A 9 1.14 4.90 4.80
C THR A 9 0.52 3.65 5.42
N ASP A 10 -0.38 3.82 6.40
CA ASP A 10 -1.13 2.74 7.02
C ASP A 10 -2.23 2.28 6.07
N ASP A 11 -2.98 3.24 5.49
CA ASP A 11 -4.00 2.99 4.47
C ASP A 11 -3.42 2.28 3.23
N GLU A 12 -2.23 2.66 2.78
CA GLU A 12 -1.53 2.01 1.65
C GLU A 12 -1.21 0.54 1.94
N ARG A 13 -0.73 0.27 3.16
CA ARG A 13 -0.36 -1.07 3.60
C ARG A 13 -1.58 -1.94 3.85
N ASP A 14 -2.60 -1.39 4.49
CA ASP A 14 -3.87 -2.08 4.71
C ASP A 14 -4.55 -2.38 3.38
N ALA A 15 -4.52 -1.44 2.41
CA ALA A 15 -5.07 -1.69 1.09
C ALA A 15 -4.42 -2.89 0.40
N PHE A 16 -3.09 -2.95 0.46
CA PHE A 16 -2.31 -4.06 -0.11
C PHE A 16 -2.55 -5.38 0.64
N GLN A 17 -2.53 -5.37 1.98
CA GLN A 17 -2.74 -6.58 2.79
C GLN A 17 -4.16 -7.15 2.67
N LEU A 18 -5.18 -6.29 2.61
CA LEU A 18 -6.56 -6.73 2.39
C LEU A 18 -6.73 -7.36 1.01
N HIS A 19 -6.08 -6.80 -0.02
CA HIS A 19 -6.08 -7.41 -1.36
C HIS A 19 -5.40 -8.78 -1.38
N GLU A 20 -4.22 -8.90 -0.75
CA GLU A 20 -3.50 -10.18 -0.59
C GLU A 20 -4.31 -11.21 0.20
N SER A 21 -5.18 -10.76 1.10
CA SER A 21 -6.13 -11.61 1.84
C SER A 21 -7.29 -12.12 0.96
N GLY A 22 -7.37 -11.68 -0.30
CA GLY A 22 -8.38 -12.09 -1.28
C GLY A 22 -9.56 -11.12 -1.40
N LEU A 23 -9.51 -9.94 -0.78
CA LEU A 23 -10.55 -8.93 -0.93
C LEU A 23 -10.44 -8.23 -2.29
N THR A 24 -11.60 -7.86 -2.84
CA THR A 24 -11.68 -7.03 -4.04
C THR A 24 -11.37 -5.58 -3.73
N TRP A 25 -10.82 -4.84 -4.70
CA TRP A 25 -10.53 -3.40 -4.55
C TRP A 25 -11.73 -2.58 -4.09
N ALA A 26 -12.96 -2.97 -4.48
CA ALA A 26 -14.21 -2.37 -4.01
C ALA A 26 -14.38 -2.48 -2.49
N GLN A 27 -14.10 -3.65 -1.91
CA GLN A 27 -14.25 -3.90 -0.48
C GLN A 27 -13.14 -3.21 0.31
N VAL A 28 -11.92 -3.25 -0.20
CA VAL A 28 -10.76 -2.55 0.36
C VAL A 28 -11.01 -1.04 0.41
N ALA A 29 -11.50 -0.46 -0.69
CA ALA A 29 -11.84 0.94 -0.76
C ALA A 29 -12.96 1.32 0.22
N HIS A 30 -13.94 0.43 0.41
CA HIS A 30 -15.00 0.63 1.38
C HIS A 30 -14.50 0.61 2.84
N GLU A 31 -13.60 -0.31 3.17
CA GLU A 31 -12.99 -0.43 4.51
C GLU A 31 -12.14 0.79 4.87
N ILE A 32 -11.38 1.31 3.89
CA ILE A 32 -10.47 2.45 4.08
C ILE A 32 -11.22 3.79 3.92
N GLY A 33 -12.44 3.77 3.41
CA GLY A 33 -13.21 4.98 3.10
C GLY A 33 -12.65 5.76 1.90
N CYS A 34 -11.98 5.09 0.97
CA CYS A 34 -11.44 5.66 -0.25
C CYS A 34 -12.18 5.16 -1.50
N THR A 35 -11.76 5.59 -2.69
CA THR A 35 -12.31 5.10 -3.96
C THR A 35 -11.48 3.91 -4.46
N GLU A 36 -12.08 3.03 -5.26
CA GLU A 36 -11.37 1.87 -5.84
C GLU A 36 -10.09 2.27 -6.59
N GLY A 37 -10.14 3.37 -7.34
CA GLY A 37 -8.96 3.90 -8.04
C GLY A 37 -7.88 4.39 -7.08
N ALA A 38 -8.25 4.95 -5.93
CA ALA A 38 -7.30 5.33 -4.89
C ALA A 38 -6.67 4.09 -4.23
N ALA A 39 -7.47 3.08 -3.86
CA ALA A 39 -6.99 1.83 -3.28
C ALA A 39 -5.99 1.11 -4.22
N GLN A 40 -6.29 1.05 -5.52
CA GLN A 40 -5.39 0.48 -6.52
C GLN A 40 -4.09 1.31 -6.64
N SER A 41 -4.18 2.64 -6.65
CA SER A 41 -3.00 3.51 -6.73
C SER A 41 -2.11 3.39 -5.49
N PHE A 42 -2.71 3.27 -4.31
CA PHE A 42 -2.02 3.08 -3.04
C PHE A 42 -1.28 1.74 -2.99
N ALA A 43 -1.95 0.65 -3.37
CA ALA A 43 -1.32 -0.66 -3.45
C ALA A 43 -0.17 -0.68 -4.47
N ALA A 44 -0.33 -0.03 -5.62
CA ALA A 44 0.72 0.10 -6.63
C ALA A 44 1.93 0.92 -6.13
N ALA A 45 1.68 2.01 -5.40
CA ALA A 45 2.73 2.82 -4.78
C ALA A 45 3.51 2.04 -3.71
N TYR A 46 2.79 1.27 -2.88
CA TYR A 46 3.39 0.38 -1.88
C TYR A 46 4.24 -0.72 -2.54
N GLN A 47 3.72 -1.36 -3.60
CA GLN A 47 4.44 -2.38 -4.35
C GLN A 47 5.70 -1.81 -5.01
N HIS A 48 5.63 -0.62 -5.62
CA HIS A 48 6.78 0.04 -6.25
C HIS A 48 7.88 0.35 -5.22
N ARG A 49 7.53 0.83 -4.02
CA ARG A 49 8.50 1.05 -2.93
C ARG A 49 9.13 -0.25 -2.45
N THR A 50 8.32 -1.31 -2.31
CA THR A 50 8.79 -2.62 -1.86
C THR A 50 9.69 -3.29 -2.90
N ASP A 51 9.33 -3.22 -4.18
CA ASP A 51 10.15 -3.72 -5.29
C ASP A 51 11.47 -2.94 -5.40
N THR A 52 11.43 -1.61 -5.26
CA THR A 52 12.64 -0.77 -5.23
C THR A 52 13.54 -1.15 -4.04
N ALA A 53 13.00 -1.28 -2.83
CA ALA A 53 13.75 -1.67 -1.64
C ALA A 53 14.30 -3.11 -1.74
N ALA A 54 13.54 -4.01 -2.35
CA ALA A 54 13.98 -5.38 -2.62
C ALA A 54 15.09 -5.42 -3.69
N ALA A 55 14.97 -4.61 -4.74
CA ALA A 55 15.98 -4.47 -5.80
C ALA A 55 17.29 -3.88 -5.25
N GLU A 56 17.22 -2.84 -4.41
CA GLU A 56 18.40 -2.28 -3.73
C GLU A 56 19.05 -3.30 -2.78
N SER A 57 18.25 -4.11 -2.09
CA SER A 57 18.75 -5.21 -1.25
C SER A 57 19.41 -6.32 -2.07
N GLN A 58 18.92 -6.58 -3.29
CA GLN A 58 19.49 -7.58 -4.20
C GLN A 58 20.82 -7.13 -4.81
N ILE A 59 20.99 -5.83 -5.08
CA ILE A 59 22.25 -5.28 -5.60
C ILE A 59 23.35 -5.32 -4.53
N SER A 60 22.99 -5.15 -3.25
CA SER A 60 23.97 -5.18 -2.14
C SER A 60 24.47 -6.58 -1.76
N LEU A 61 23.91 -7.64 -2.36
CA LEU A 61 24.30 -9.03 -2.13
C LEU A 61 25.40 -9.53 -3.07
N PHE A 62 25.89 -8.69 -3.99
CA PHE A 62 26.96 -9.02 -4.94
C PHE A 62 28.20 -8.15 -4.78
#